data_AF-A0A646HHS4-F1
#
_entry.id   AF-A0A646HHS4-F1
#
_cell.length_a   1.000
_cell.length_b   1.000
_cell.length_c   1.000
_cell.angle_alpha   90.00
_cell.angle_beta   90.00
_cell.angle_gamma   90.00
#
_symmetry.space_group_name_H-M   'P 1'
#
loop_
_entity.id
_entity.type
_entity.pdbx_description
1 polymer ?
#
loop_
_entity_poly.entity_id
_entity_poly.type
_entity_poly.pdbx_seq_one_letter_code
_entity_poly.pdbx_strand_id
1 'polypeptide(L)'
;MTPPGTPYPFTLFSACIRRIRAESGSKDAIRIARMAIIKAYLNRTNSNNKKIEIMLDKSNTNQGYLCGRLFAVLDKIQVDANGGSSIRERYMNAASATPASVFATILNLSSHHMEKLSNQGKKIFFEKMKQEIMDKIPATGFPTHLDLQDQGRFFIGYYHQKQEFFTKKEEENKDENIND
;
A
#
# COMPACT_ATOMS: atom_id res chain seq x y z
N MET A 1 -14.83 -25.35 -15.48
CA MET A 1 -14.36 -24.52 -14.35
C MET A 1 -13.92 -25.46 -13.25
N THR A 2 -12.62 -25.57 -12.99
CA THR A 2 -12.11 -26.27 -11.81
C THR A 2 -12.61 -25.54 -10.56
N PRO A 3 -13.11 -26.25 -9.54
CA PRO A 3 -13.46 -25.61 -8.28
C PRO A 3 -12.23 -24.89 -7.74
N PRO A 4 -12.34 -23.64 -7.24
CA PRO A 4 -11.22 -22.98 -6.60
C PRO A 4 -10.71 -23.91 -5.49
N GLY A 5 -9.43 -24.30 -5.58
CA GLY A 5 -8.81 -25.14 -4.58
C GLY A 5 -8.99 -24.54 -3.18
N THR A 6 -9.00 -25.40 -2.15
CA THR A 6 -9.20 -24.97 -0.77
C THR A 6 -8.26 -23.80 -0.41
N PRO A 7 -8.71 -22.84 0.40
CA PRO A 7 -7.84 -21.76 0.87
C PRO A 7 -6.57 -22.33 1.51
N TYR A 8 -5.46 -21.59 1.39
CA TYR A 8 -4.28 -21.93 2.17
C TYR A 8 -4.61 -21.89 3.67
N PRO A 9 -3.84 -22.60 4.52
CA PRO A 9 -4.10 -22.59 5.96
C PRO A 9 -4.07 -21.18 6.56
N PHE A 10 -5.03 -20.87 7.44
CA PHE A 10 -5.08 -19.58 8.14
C PHE A 10 -3.80 -19.31 8.95
N THR A 11 -3.16 -20.36 9.48
CA THR A 11 -1.89 -20.27 10.19
C THR A 11 -0.76 -19.77 9.30
N LEU A 12 -0.72 -20.18 8.02
CA LEU A 12 0.25 -19.68 7.05
C LEU A 12 0.01 -18.19 6.75
N PHE A 13 -1.25 -17.82 6.53
CA PHE A 13 -1.66 -16.43 6.29
C PHE A 13 -1.28 -15.50 7.45
N SER A 14 -1.70 -15.84 8.66
CA SER A 14 -1.43 -15.07 9.88
C SER A 14 0.07 -15.00 10.20
N ALA A 15 0.82 -16.09 9.99
CA ALA A 15 2.27 -16.09 10.14
C ALA A 15 2.96 -15.13 9.14
N CYS A 16 2.48 -15.07 7.89
CA CYS A 16 3.03 -14.15 6.89
C CYS A 16 2.86 -12.68 7.31
N ILE A 17 1.66 -12.30 7.79
CA ILE A 17 1.40 -10.93 8.29
C ILE A 17 2.30 -10.61 9.49
N ARG A 18 2.39 -11.52 10.47
CA ARG A 18 3.25 -11.34 11.64
C ARG A 18 4.71 -11.13 11.24
N ARG A 19 5.20 -11.88 10.26
CA ARG A 19 6.56 -11.74 9.74
C ARG A 19 6.80 -10.43 9.01
N ILE A 20 5.83 -9.94 8.22
CA ILE A 20 5.95 -8.62 7.57
C ILE A 20 6.12 -7.52 8.62
N ARG A 21 5.36 -7.58 9.72
CA ARG A 21 5.42 -6.60 10.81
C ARG A 21 6.72 -6.65 11.63
N ALA A 22 7.27 -7.84 11.80
CA ALA A 22 8.49 -8.06 12.57
C ALA A 22 9.77 -7.73 11.78
N GLU A 23 9.67 -7.51 10.47
CA GLU A 23 10.83 -7.35 9.60
C GLU A 23 11.22 -5.90 9.33
N SER A 24 12.35 -5.50 9.91
CA SER A 24 13.06 -4.26 9.58
C SER A 24 14.03 -4.45 8.40
N GLY A 25 14.37 -3.35 7.72
CA GLY A 25 15.39 -3.31 6.65
C GLY A 25 14.92 -3.73 5.25
N SER A 26 15.88 -3.86 4.32
CA SER A 26 15.67 -4.20 2.90
C SER A 26 15.64 -5.71 2.68
N LYS A 27 14.46 -6.32 2.83
CA LYS A 27 14.19 -7.74 2.56
C LYS A 27 13.07 -7.91 1.53
N ASP A 28 13.19 -7.20 0.42
CA ASP A 28 12.06 -6.99 -0.50
C ASP A 28 11.65 -8.28 -1.22
N ALA A 29 12.59 -9.15 -1.61
CA ALA A 29 12.27 -10.45 -2.21
C ALA A 29 11.43 -11.35 -1.29
N ILE A 30 11.77 -11.41 0.01
CA ILE A 30 11.05 -12.23 0.99
C ILE A 30 9.66 -11.64 1.26
N ARG A 31 9.54 -10.31 1.25
CA ARG A 31 8.25 -9.63 1.37
C ARG A 31 7.35 -9.95 0.18
N ILE A 32 7.87 -9.92 -1.05
CA ILE A 32 7.12 -10.28 -2.26
C ILE A 32 6.54 -11.69 -2.16
N ALA A 33 7.34 -12.68 -1.75
CA ALA A 33 6.87 -14.05 -1.58
C ALA A 33 5.72 -14.15 -0.55
N ARG A 34 5.82 -13.43 0.58
CA ARG A 34 4.73 -13.39 1.57
C ARG A 34 3.50 -12.67 1.06
N MET A 35 3.68 -11.61 0.27
CA MET A 35 2.57 -10.92 -0.37
C MET A 35 1.82 -11.83 -1.33
N ALA A 36 2.54 -12.65 -2.10
CA ALA A 36 1.93 -13.65 -2.97
C ALA A 36 1.09 -14.68 -2.19
N ILE A 37 1.62 -15.17 -1.05
CA ILE A 37 0.89 -16.09 -0.16
C ILE A 37 -0.36 -15.43 0.42
N ILE A 38 -0.25 -14.21 0.94
CA ILE A 38 -1.38 -13.45 1.49
C ILE A 38 -2.46 -13.24 0.42
N LYS A 39 -2.06 -12.80 -0.77
CA LYS A 39 -2.98 -12.59 -1.88
C LYS A 39 -3.67 -13.87 -2.30
N ALA A 40 -2.93 -14.97 -2.42
CA ALA A 40 -3.51 -16.25 -2.81
C ALA A 40 -4.49 -16.78 -1.75
N TYR A 41 -4.19 -16.59 -0.45
CA TYR A 41 -5.14 -16.88 0.62
C TYR A 41 -6.42 -16.04 0.46
N LEU A 42 -6.31 -14.72 0.40
CA LEU A 42 -7.46 -13.80 0.31
C LEU A 42 -8.32 -14.05 -0.94
N ASN A 43 -7.70 -14.42 -2.06
CA ASN A 43 -8.42 -14.73 -3.29
C ASN A 43 -9.13 -16.09 -3.26
N ARG A 44 -8.68 -17.04 -2.44
CA ARG A 44 -9.34 -18.36 -2.28
C ARG A 44 -10.37 -18.38 -1.17
N THR A 45 -10.27 -17.48 -0.19
CA THR A 45 -11.29 -17.34 0.85
C THR A 45 -12.63 -16.91 0.26
N ASN A 46 -13.70 -17.53 0.75
CA ASN A 46 -15.07 -17.17 0.37
C ASN A 46 -15.48 -15.94 1.20
N SER A 47 -15.31 -14.74 0.61
CA SER A 47 -15.68 -13.47 1.23
C SER A 47 -16.35 -12.60 0.18
N ASN A 48 -17.26 -11.71 0.58
CA ASN A 48 -17.94 -10.77 -0.32
C ASN A 48 -17.01 -9.65 -0.84
N ASN A 49 -15.74 -9.63 -0.44
CA ASN A 49 -14.77 -8.67 -0.92
C ASN A 49 -14.37 -8.96 -2.38
N LYS A 50 -14.13 -7.89 -3.13
CA LYS A 50 -13.53 -7.96 -4.46
C LYS A 50 -12.22 -8.77 -4.41
N LYS A 51 -12.04 -9.66 -5.39
CA LYS A 51 -10.79 -10.39 -5.57
C LYS A 51 -9.67 -9.42 -5.92
N ILE A 52 -8.47 -9.75 -5.46
CA ILE A 52 -7.29 -8.91 -5.62
C ILE A 52 -6.65 -9.24 -6.97
N GLU A 53 -6.58 -8.22 -7.82
CA GLU A 53 -5.96 -8.27 -9.15
C GLU A 53 -4.44 -8.47 -9.11
N ILE A 54 -3.86 -8.82 -10.26
CA ILE A 54 -2.39 -8.97 -10.43
C ILE A 54 -1.65 -7.69 -10.06
N MET A 55 -2.13 -6.56 -10.55
CA MET A 55 -1.51 -5.25 -10.39
C MET A 55 -2.41 -4.31 -9.57
N LEU A 56 -2.00 -3.04 -9.47
CA LEU A 56 -2.76 -1.99 -8.82
C LEU A 56 -4.18 -1.86 -9.40
N ASP A 57 -5.17 -2.17 -8.57
CA ASP A 57 -6.57 -1.93 -8.89
C ASP A 57 -7.07 -0.63 -8.23
N LYS A 58 -7.21 0.45 -9.01
CA LYS A 58 -7.70 1.75 -8.52
C LYS A 58 -9.20 1.76 -8.22
N SER A 59 -9.95 0.76 -8.67
CA SER A 59 -11.39 0.63 -8.42
C SER A 59 -11.71 -0.13 -7.13
N ASN A 60 -10.70 -0.69 -6.45
CA ASN A 60 -10.91 -1.42 -5.20
C ASN A 60 -11.22 -0.46 -4.05
N THR A 61 -12.41 -0.60 -3.47
CA THR A 61 -12.93 0.24 -2.38
C THR A 61 -12.81 -0.39 -0.99
N ASN A 62 -12.18 -1.57 -0.85
CA ASN A 62 -11.93 -2.16 0.46
C ASN A 62 -11.05 -1.24 1.30
N GLN A 63 -11.46 -0.95 2.54
CA GLN A 63 -10.79 0.03 3.39
C GLN A 63 -9.35 -0.34 3.70
N GLY A 64 -9.06 -1.62 3.98
CA GLY A 64 -7.69 -2.09 4.18
C GLY A 64 -6.82 -1.79 2.96
N TYR A 65 -7.29 -2.14 1.76
CA TYR A 65 -6.58 -1.88 0.51
C TYR A 65 -6.36 -0.39 0.25
N LEU A 66 -7.38 0.45 0.42
CA LEU A 66 -7.29 1.91 0.28
C LEU A 66 -6.29 2.52 1.27
N CYS A 67 -6.34 2.14 2.55
CA CYS A 67 -5.37 2.56 3.55
C CYS A 67 -3.95 2.18 3.16
N GLY A 68 -3.76 0.95 2.64
CA GLY A 68 -2.47 0.49 2.13
C GLY A 68 -1.94 1.35 1.00
N ARG A 69 -2.79 1.63 0.00
CA ARG A 69 -2.46 2.51 -1.13
C ARG A 69 -2.09 3.90 -0.64
N LEU A 70 -2.92 4.52 0.20
CA LEU A 70 -2.66 5.86 0.73
C LEU A 70 -1.32 5.89 1.46
N PHE A 71 -1.06 4.92 2.33
CA PHE A 71 0.21 4.82 3.05
C PHE A 71 1.42 4.79 2.11
N ALA A 72 1.36 4.05 1.01
CA ALA A 72 2.41 4.03 0.00
C ALA A 72 2.65 5.40 -0.65
N VAL A 73 1.59 6.17 -0.91
CA VAL A 73 1.72 7.54 -1.42
C VAL A 73 2.43 8.44 -0.41
N LEU A 74 2.00 8.42 0.87
CA LEU A 74 2.57 9.26 1.92
C LEU A 74 4.05 8.90 2.21
N ASP A 75 4.37 7.61 2.19
CA ASP A 75 5.73 7.09 2.30
C ASP A 75 6.60 7.57 1.13
N LYS A 76 6.09 7.51 -0.10
CA LYS A 76 6.80 7.96 -1.30
C LYS A 76 7.06 9.47 -1.29
N ILE A 77 6.09 10.29 -0.86
CA ILE A 77 6.27 11.74 -0.70
C ILE A 77 7.45 12.02 0.23
N GLN A 78 7.56 11.30 1.35
CA GLN A 78 8.68 11.48 2.27
C GLN A 78 10.02 11.08 1.65
N VAL A 79 10.07 9.92 0.98
CA VAL A 79 11.28 9.44 0.32
C VAL A 79 11.76 10.45 -0.71
N ASP A 80 10.85 11.03 -1.50
CA ASP A 80 11.20 12.02 -2.51
C ASP A 80 11.59 13.38 -1.94
N ALA A 81 11.09 13.73 -0.74
CA ALA A 81 11.40 14.99 -0.07
C ALA A 81 12.72 14.93 0.73
N ASN A 82 12.99 13.83 1.42
CA ASN A 82 14.07 13.73 2.42
C ASN A 82 15.02 12.54 2.20
N GLY A 83 14.80 11.68 1.20
CA GLY A 83 15.65 10.51 0.91
C GLY A 83 15.46 9.30 1.84
N GLY A 84 14.51 9.35 2.79
CA GLY A 84 14.28 8.28 3.78
C GLY A 84 12.80 7.98 4.04
N SER A 85 12.51 6.85 4.69
CA SER A 85 11.16 6.27 4.84
C SER A 85 10.76 6.12 6.32
N SER A 86 10.86 7.20 7.11
CA SER A 86 10.56 7.13 8.56
C SER A 86 9.07 6.93 8.86
N ILE A 87 8.18 7.33 7.94
CA ILE A 87 6.74 7.06 8.03
C ILE A 87 6.51 5.55 8.08
N ARG A 88 7.09 4.82 7.13
CA ARG A 88 7.03 3.35 7.11
C ARG A 88 7.61 2.74 8.38
N GLU A 89 8.80 3.15 8.78
CA GLU A 89 9.48 2.58 9.94
C GLU A 89 8.69 2.77 11.24
N ARG A 90 8.04 3.93 11.42
CA ARG A 90 7.34 4.28 12.66
C ARG A 90 5.88 3.84 12.66
N TYR A 91 5.19 3.95 11.52
CA TYR A 91 3.74 3.88 11.49
C TYR A 91 3.18 2.70 10.70
N MET A 92 3.96 1.94 9.92
CA MET A 92 3.43 0.84 9.09
C MET A 92 2.63 -0.18 9.92
N ASN A 93 3.17 -0.58 11.08
CA ASN A 93 2.51 -1.56 11.95
C ASN A 93 1.18 -1.03 12.49
N ALA A 94 1.18 0.20 13.02
CA ALA A 94 -0.03 0.84 13.54
C ALA A 94 -1.04 1.14 12.42
N ALA A 95 -0.61 1.70 11.29
CA ALA A 95 -1.47 2.00 10.15
C ALA A 95 -2.11 0.75 9.55
N SER A 96 -1.42 -0.40 9.58
CA SER A 96 -2.01 -1.66 9.13
C SER A 96 -3.08 -2.20 10.09
N ALA A 97 -3.05 -1.85 11.39
CA ALA A 97 -3.92 -2.43 12.42
C ALA A 97 -5.02 -1.48 12.90
N THR A 98 -4.68 -0.21 13.13
CA THR A 98 -5.53 0.85 13.68
C THR A 98 -5.42 2.16 12.88
N PRO A 99 -5.86 2.19 11.60
CA PRO A 99 -5.70 3.35 10.71
C PRO A 99 -6.11 4.69 11.33
N ALA A 100 -7.31 4.77 11.93
CA ALA A 100 -7.84 6.02 12.48
C ALA A 100 -6.90 6.67 13.51
N SER A 101 -6.11 5.88 14.24
CA SER A 101 -5.21 6.38 15.28
C SER A 101 -3.96 7.08 14.75
N VAL A 102 -3.57 6.85 13.47
CA VAL A 102 -2.29 7.33 12.93
C VAL A 102 -2.39 8.13 11.65
N PHE A 103 -3.44 7.95 10.83
CA PHE A 103 -3.51 8.62 9.52
C PHE A 103 -3.56 10.14 9.62
N ALA A 104 -4.19 10.72 10.64
CA ALA A 104 -4.17 12.17 10.87
C ALA A 104 -2.72 12.69 11.02
N THR A 105 -1.92 12.01 11.84
CA THR A 105 -0.50 12.35 12.05
C THR A 105 0.31 12.20 10.76
N ILE A 106 0.14 11.07 10.04
CA ILE A 106 0.92 10.80 8.82
C ILE A 106 0.56 11.79 7.71
N LEU A 107 -0.73 12.16 7.58
CA LEU A 107 -1.18 13.17 6.62
C LEU A 107 -0.55 14.53 6.89
N ASN A 108 -0.53 14.97 8.15
CA ASN A 108 0.13 16.23 8.54
C ASN A 108 1.64 16.21 8.23
N LEU A 109 2.33 15.11 8.56
CA LEU A 109 3.75 14.93 8.20
C LEU A 109 3.96 15.00 6.68
N SER A 110 3.05 14.39 5.91
CA SER A 110 3.14 14.38 4.44
C SER A 110 2.98 15.78 3.84
N SER A 111 2.18 16.67 4.43
CA SER A 111 2.03 18.05 3.96
C SER A 111 3.34 18.82 4.06
N HIS A 112 4.07 18.69 5.18
CA HIS A 112 5.40 19.30 5.33
C HIS A 112 6.43 18.68 4.38
N HIS A 113 6.35 17.38 4.08
CA HIS A 113 7.20 16.77 3.06
C HIS A 113 6.86 17.27 1.66
N MET A 114 5.58 17.47 1.35
CA MET A 114 5.13 17.99 0.05
C MET A 114 5.68 19.39 -0.21
N GLU A 115 5.74 20.26 0.80
CA GLU A 115 6.30 21.61 0.69
C GLU A 115 7.77 21.59 0.22
N LYS A 116 8.54 20.62 0.72
CA LYS A 116 9.97 20.43 0.40
C LYS A 116 10.24 19.89 -0.99
N LEU A 117 9.24 19.36 -1.69
CA LEU A 117 9.42 18.95 -3.09
C LEU A 117 9.70 20.19 -3.94
N SER A 118 10.79 20.18 -4.70
CA SER A 118 11.14 21.30 -5.59
C SER A 118 10.30 21.34 -6.87
N ASN A 119 9.81 20.18 -7.32
CA ASN A 119 9.08 20.02 -8.57
C ASN A 119 7.56 20.17 -8.37
N GLN A 120 6.97 21.22 -8.95
CA GLN A 120 5.52 21.49 -8.87
C GLN A 120 4.67 20.40 -9.52
N GLY A 121 5.14 19.80 -10.62
CA GLY A 121 4.47 18.66 -11.26
C GLY A 121 4.36 17.45 -10.33
N LYS A 122 5.42 17.16 -9.55
CA LYS A 122 5.38 16.11 -8.52
C LYS A 122 4.37 16.41 -7.41
N LYS A 123 4.27 17.66 -6.96
CA LYS A 123 3.26 18.05 -5.96
C LYS A 123 1.84 17.79 -6.48
N ILE A 124 1.55 18.23 -7.70
CA ILE A 124 0.24 18.01 -8.36
C ILE A 124 -0.04 16.52 -8.54
N PHE A 125 0.96 15.74 -8.97
CA PHE A 125 0.85 14.29 -9.13
C PHE A 125 0.44 13.58 -7.84
N PHE A 126 1.15 13.86 -6.74
CA PHE A 126 0.83 13.24 -5.46
C PHE A 126 -0.50 13.72 -4.88
N GLU A 127 -0.85 14.99 -5.05
CA GLU A 127 -2.13 15.51 -4.57
C GLU A 127 -3.32 14.87 -5.29
N LYS A 128 -3.24 14.73 -6.63
CA LYS A 128 -4.25 14.00 -7.42
C LYS A 128 -4.40 12.55 -6.96
N MET A 129 -3.29 11.88 -6.64
CA MET A 129 -3.33 10.50 -6.16
C MET A 129 -3.91 10.38 -4.75
N LYS A 130 -3.56 11.30 -3.84
CA LYS A 130 -4.20 11.37 -2.52
C LYS A 130 -5.70 11.58 -2.66
N GLN A 131 -6.12 12.55 -3.46
CA GLN A 131 -7.53 12.84 -3.70
C GLN A 131 -8.28 11.62 -4.24
N GLU A 132 -7.76 10.96 -5.29
CA GLU A 132 -8.38 9.77 -5.89
C GLU A 132 -8.63 8.62 -4.89
N ILE A 133 -7.73 8.46 -3.91
CA ILE A 133 -7.86 7.45 -2.86
C ILE A 133 -8.82 7.93 -1.76
N MET A 134 -8.66 9.18 -1.31
CA MET A 134 -9.48 9.78 -0.25
C MET A 134 -10.96 9.87 -0.65
N ASP A 135 -11.26 10.13 -1.93
CA ASP A 135 -12.62 10.15 -2.49
C ASP A 135 -13.35 8.81 -2.34
N LYS A 136 -12.61 7.70 -2.17
CA LYS A 136 -13.17 6.36 -1.97
C LYS A 136 -13.25 5.97 -0.49
N ILE A 137 -12.70 6.78 0.41
CA ILE A 137 -12.84 6.54 1.85
C ILE A 137 -14.26 6.93 2.26
N PRO A 138 -14.99 6.08 2.99
CA PRO A 138 -16.35 6.39 3.42
C PRO A 138 -16.41 7.66 4.28
N ALA A 139 -17.56 8.33 4.31
CA ALA A 139 -17.79 9.52 5.11
C ALA A 139 -17.58 9.30 6.63
N THR A 140 -17.66 8.05 7.09
CA THR A 140 -17.31 7.65 8.47
C THR A 140 -15.81 7.75 8.77
N GLY A 141 -14.98 8.04 7.76
CA GLY A 141 -13.54 8.19 7.87
C GLY A 141 -12.77 6.86 7.87
N PHE A 142 -11.55 6.92 8.39
CA PHE A 142 -10.67 5.76 8.53
C PHE A 142 -11.22 4.76 9.56
N PRO A 143 -11.08 3.44 9.32
CA PRO A 143 -11.52 2.44 10.28
C PRO A 143 -10.66 2.49 11.56
N THR A 144 -11.32 2.28 12.70
CA THR A 144 -10.66 2.21 14.02
C THR A 144 -9.77 0.98 14.13
N HIS A 145 -10.21 -0.14 13.57
CA HIS A 145 -9.48 -1.40 13.49
C HIS A 145 -9.68 -2.06 12.13
N LEU A 146 -8.61 -2.66 11.59
CA LEU A 146 -8.70 -3.59 10.47
C LEU A 146 -8.64 -5.02 11.00
N ASP A 147 -9.51 -5.89 10.50
CA ASP A 147 -9.39 -7.32 10.77
C ASP A 147 -8.13 -7.91 10.11
N LEU A 148 -7.78 -9.16 10.41
CA LEU A 148 -6.55 -9.73 9.88
C LEU A 148 -6.55 -9.84 8.33
N GLN A 149 -7.72 -10.03 7.71
CA GLN A 149 -7.83 -10.10 6.25
C GLN A 149 -7.56 -8.74 5.62
N ASP A 150 -8.12 -7.68 6.18
CA ASP A 150 -7.94 -6.31 5.72
C ASP A 150 -6.57 -5.75 6.10
N GLN A 151 -5.94 -6.22 7.17
CA GLN A 151 -4.51 -6.04 7.41
C GLN A 151 -3.69 -6.64 6.26
N GLY A 152 -4.08 -7.82 5.77
CA GLY A 152 -3.50 -8.42 4.56
C GLY A 152 -3.71 -7.57 3.31
N ARG A 153 -4.94 -7.06 3.10
CA ARG A 153 -5.26 -6.16 1.97
C ARG A 153 -4.50 -4.84 2.05
N PHE A 154 -4.27 -4.32 3.24
CA PHE A 154 -3.42 -3.14 3.46
C PHE A 154 -2.02 -3.37 2.92
N PHE A 155 -1.36 -4.47 3.28
CA PHE A 155 -0.01 -4.74 2.77
C PHE A 155 -0.02 -4.93 1.24
N ILE A 156 -1.03 -5.60 0.69
CA ILE A 156 -1.15 -5.76 -0.77
C ILE A 156 -1.32 -4.40 -1.46
N GLY A 157 -2.23 -3.57 -0.98
CA GLY A 157 -2.45 -2.22 -1.52
C GLY A 157 -1.19 -1.36 -1.45
N TYR A 158 -0.45 -1.44 -0.34
CA TYR A 158 0.85 -0.77 -0.19
C TYR A 158 1.85 -1.21 -1.25
N TYR A 159 2.07 -2.52 -1.43
CA TYR A 159 3.07 -3.01 -2.39
C TYR A 159 2.61 -2.82 -3.85
N HIS A 160 1.32 -2.94 -4.16
CA HIS A 160 0.80 -2.64 -5.50
C HIS A 160 1.03 -1.16 -5.86
N GLN A 161 0.71 -0.24 -4.94
CA GLN A 161 0.91 1.19 -5.16
C GLN A 161 2.39 1.56 -5.23
N LYS A 162 3.22 0.92 -4.39
CA LYS A 162 4.68 1.09 -4.44
C LYS A 162 5.28 0.61 -5.76
N GLN A 163 4.81 -0.52 -6.30
CA GLN A 163 5.25 -1.04 -7.59
C GLN A 163 4.91 -0.07 -8.74
N GLU A 164 3.74 0.58 -8.73
CA GLU A 164 3.37 1.58 -9.74
C GLU A 164 4.42 2.71 -9.82
N PHE A 165 5.00 3.14 -8.69
CA PHE A 165 6.03 4.16 -8.68
C PHE A 165 7.38 3.70 -9.27
N PHE A 166 7.70 2.42 -9.18
CA PHE A 166 8.92 1.88 -9.77
C PHE A 166 8.79 1.71 -11.29
N THR A 167 7.68 1.13 -11.75
CA THR A 167 7.47 0.89 -13.19
C THR A 167 7.43 2.20 -13.98
N LYS A 168 6.78 3.25 -13.47
CA LYS A 168 6.79 4.57 -14.13
C LYS A 168 8.18 5.17 -14.27
N LYS A 169 9.04 4.99 -13.25
CA LYS A 169 10.43 5.47 -13.30
C LYS A 169 11.24 4.74 -14.38
N GLU A 170 11.02 3.44 -14.54
CA GLU A 170 11.69 2.66 -15.59
C GLU A 170 11.23 3.06 -17.00
N GLU A 171 9.96 3.44 -17.17
CA GLU A 171 9.43 3.97 -18.43
C GLU A 171 10.04 5.34 -18.75
N GLU A 172 10.03 6.28 -17.79
CA GLU A 172 10.66 7.61 -17.95
C GLU A 172 12.15 7.50 -18.33
N ASN A 173 12.91 6.63 -17.65
CA ASN A 173 14.32 6.42 -17.96
C ASN A 173 14.54 5.78 -19.36
N LYS A 174 13.59 4.97 -19.86
CA LYS A 174 13.71 4.38 -21.22
C LYS A 174 13.45 5.42 -22.29
N ASP A 175 12.46 6.29 -22.09
CA ASP A 175 12.12 7.35 -23.03
C ASP A 175 13.25 8.41 -23.11
N GLU A 176 13.97 8.68 -22.01
CA GLU A 176 15.16 9.54 -22.04
C GLU A 176 16.31 8.92 -22.85
N ASN A 177 16.53 7.60 -22.77
CA ASN A 177 17.62 6.91 -23.48
C ASN A 177 17.33 6.62 -24.98
N ILE A 178 16.07 6.79 -25.45
CA ILE A 178 15.69 6.60 -26.86
C ILE A 178 15.77 7.92 -27.65
N ASN A 179 15.80 9.06 -26.95
CA ASN A 179 15.85 10.40 -27.54
C ASN A 179 17.25 11.04 -27.56
N ASP A 180 18.29 10.27 -27.19
CA ASP A 180 19.72 10.56 -27.38
C ASP A 180 20.32 9.64 -28.46
#